data_AF-Q03D84-F1
#
_entry.id   AF-Q03D84-F1
#
_cell.length_a   1.000
_cell.length_b   1.000
_cell.length_c   1.000
_cell.angle_alpha   90.00
_cell.angle_beta   90.00
_cell.angle_gamma   90.00
#
_symmetry.space_group_name_H-M   'P 1'
#
loop_
_entity.id
_entity.type
_entity.pdbx_description
1 polymer ?
#
loop_
_entity_poly.entity_id
_entity_poly.type
_entity_poly.pdbx_seq_one_letter_code
_entity_poly.pdbx_strand_id
1 'polypeptide(L)'
;MFTGIIKAKGIISQIKRNQATAQIMIATPMTHQIHSKIGDSIAINGICLTITSILNEGFTVEVMPETTHRTSLANMKDGMEVNLEPALLATDRLDGHFVLGHVDTTAKLVNRMLNENSIVLTFEINPDYIDYVVEKGSITIDGVSLTVSAVEKQLFEVSLIPHTLQVTTLGNLKANDVVNVETDILGKYILNENRGVNNEK
;
A
#
# COMPACT_ATOMS: atom_id res chain seq x y z
N MET A 1 -9.87 7.05 -3.96
CA MET A 1 -8.57 7.42 -4.56
C MET A 1 -7.72 8.07 -3.49
N PHE A 2 -6.42 7.90 -3.61
CA PHE A 2 -5.37 8.29 -2.68
C PHE A 2 -4.17 8.81 -3.49
N THR A 3 -3.11 9.22 -2.78
CA THR A 3 -1.89 9.78 -3.39
C THR A 3 -0.66 8.94 -3.11
N GLY A 4 -0.75 8.03 -2.15
CA GLY A 4 0.37 7.28 -1.62
C GLY A 4 1.22 8.09 -0.62
N ILE A 5 0.68 9.18 -0.08
CA ILE A 5 1.35 10.03 0.91
C ILE A 5 0.74 9.75 2.28
N ILE A 6 1.42 8.90 3.05
CA ILE A 6 0.97 8.44 4.36
C ILE A 6 0.79 9.63 5.32
N LYS A 7 -0.40 9.69 5.93
CA LYS A 7 -0.77 10.77 6.86
C LYS A 7 -0.54 10.39 8.31
N ALA A 8 -0.65 9.11 8.63
CA ALA A 8 -0.39 8.61 9.97
C ALA A 8 -0.01 7.14 9.95
N LYS A 9 0.51 6.69 11.10
CA LYS A 9 0.61 5.27 11.43
C LYS A 9 -0.49 4.91 12.42
N GLY A 10 -1.05 3.72 12.26
CA GLY A 10 -2.02 3.14 13.20
C GLY A 10 -1.49 1.83 13.77
N ILE A 11 -2.17 1.33 14.79
CA ILE A 11 -1.91 0.01 15.37
C ILE A 11 -3.17 -0.83 15.19
N ILE A 12 -3.03 -2.05 14.69
CA ILE A 12 -4.13 -3.00 14.70
C ILE A 12 -4.40 -3.42 16.14
N SER A 13 -5.46 -2.90 16.76
CA SER A 13 -5.80 -3.23 18.14
C SER A 13 -6.54 -4.56 18.25
N GLN A 14 -7.26 -4.96 17.19
CA GLN A 14 -7.98 -6.22 17.14
C GLN A 14 -8.32 -6.65 15.71
N ILE A 15 -8.16 -7.93 15.40
CA ILE A 15 -8.70 -8.57 14.19
C ILE A 15 -9.71 -9.65 14.59
N LYS A 16 -10.94 -9.54 14.10
CA LYS A 16 -11.97 -10.58 14.18
C LYS A 16 -12.20 -11.19 12.80
N ARG A 17 -11.68 -12.39 12.58
CA ARG A 17 -11.89 -13.13 11.32
C ARG A 17 -13.18 -13.96 11.41
N ASN A 18 -14.00 -13.92 10.36
CA ASN A 18 -15.19 -14.75 10.23
C ASN A 18 -15.25 -15.36 8.83
N GLN A 19 -14.92 -16.64 8.72
CA GLN A 19 -14.83 -17.37 7.45
C GLN A 19 -13.99 -16.61 6.40
N ALA A 20 -14.67 -15.92 5.48
CA ALA A 20 -14.08 -15.22 4.37
C ALA A 20 -14.02 -13.68 4.58
N THR A 21 -14.51 -13.16 5.71
CA THR A 21 -14.43 -11.74 6.05
C THR A 21 -13.59 -11.51 7.29
N ALA A 22 -13.13 -10.26 7.47
CA ALA A 22 -12.52 -9.85 8.72
C ALA A 22 -12.99 -8.45 9.09
N GLN A 23 -13.22 -8.23 10.38
CA GLN A 23 -13.33 -6.89 10.95
C GLN A 23 -11.99 -6.54 11.60
N ILE A 24 -11.47 -5.36 11.28
CA ILE A 24 -10.20 -4.87 11.81
C ILE A 24 -10.48 -3.58 12.57
N MET A 25 -9.98 -3.51 13.80
CA MET A 25 -9.96 -2.30 14.60
C MET A 25 -8.58 -1.69 14.55
N ILE A 26 -8.53 -0.40 14.22
CA ILE A 26 -7.30 0.38 14.16
C ILE A 26 -7.33 1.43 15.27
N ALA A 27 -6.33 1.41 16.13
CA ALA A 27 -6.05 2.48 17.07
C ALA A 27 -5.16 3.53 16.39
N THR A 28 -5.60 4.79 16.40
CA THR A 28 -4.82 5.91 15.84
C THR A 28 -5.32 7.26 16.34
N PRO A 29 -4.42 8.20 16.69
CA PRO A 29 -4.81 9.56 17.03
C PRO A 29 -5.31 10.35 15.81
N MET A 30 -5.08 9.84 14.59
CA MET A 30 -5.47 10.50 13.34
C MET A 30 -6.99 10.71 13.24
N THR A 31 -7.80 9.84 13.87
CA THR A 31 -9.28 9.89 13.77
C THR A 31 -9.85 11.27 14.13
N HIS A 32 -9.23 11.98 15.07
CA HIS A 32 -9.63 13.34 15.45
C HIS A 32 -9.16 14.43 14.48
N GLN A 33 -8.15 14.16 13.66
CA GLN A 33 -7.50 15.13 12.78
C GLN A 33 -8.14 15.18 11.38
N ILE A 34 -8.67 14.05 10.89
CA ILE A 34 -9.09 13.91 9.48
C ILE A 34 -10.61 14.02 9.26
N HIS A 35 -11.38 14.29 10.32
CA HIS A 35 -12.85 14.43 10.26
C HIS A 35 -13.58 13.33 9.46
N SER A 36 -13.05 12.11 9.47
CA SER A 36 -13.66 10.98 8.75
C SER A 36 -15.03 10.64 9.31
N LYS A 37 -15.86 10.06 8.44
CA LYS A 37 -17.23 9.62 8.72
C LYS A 37 -17.35 8.12 8.41
N ILE A 38 -18.39 7.51 8.98
CA ILE A 38 -18.79 6.16 8.58
C ILE A 38 -19.13 6.18 7.09
N GLY A 39 -18.60 5.22 6.34
CA GLY A 39 -18.71 5.14 4.88
C GLY A 39 -17.55 5.76 4.12
N ASP A 40 -16.67 6.53 4.79
CA ASP A 40 -15.48 7.06 4.12
C ASP A 40 -14.47 5.95 3.81
N SER A 41 -13.75 6.13 2.70
CA SER A 41 -12.65 5.25 2.32
C SER A 41 -11.34 5.67 3.00
N ILE A 42 -10.59 4.67 3.46
CA ILE A 42 -9.26 4.82 4.05
C ILE A 42 -8.36 3.71 3.55
N ALA A 43 -7.14 4.07 3.14
CA ALA A 43 -6.12 3.10 2.77
C ALA A 43 -5.38 2.64 4.01
N ILE A 44 -5.34 1.32 4.23
CA ILE A 44 -4.56 0.67 5.29
C ILE A 44 -3.50 -0.21 4.62
N ASN A 45 -2.22 0.14 4.76
CA ASN A 45 -1.12 -0.46 3.98
C ASN A 45 -1.46 -0.51 2.47
N GLY A 46 -2.07 0.55 1.94
CA GLY A 46 -2.46 0.64 0.52
C GLY A 46 -3.72 -0.14 0.14
N ILE A 47 -4.43 -0.74 1.10
CA ILE A 47 -5.70 -1.42 0.84
C ILE A 47 -6.85 -0.44 1.11
N CYS A 48 -7.62 -0.10 0.08
CA CYS A 48 -8.81 0.72 0.22
C CYS A 48 -9.90 -0.04 1.00
N LEU A 49 -10.22 0.44 2.19
CA LEU A 49 -11.26 -0.11 3.06
C LEU A 49 -12.25 0.96 3.46
N THR A 50 -13.44 0.54 3.90
CA THR A 50 -14.50 1.45 4.31
C THR A 50 -14.61 1.49 5.83
N ILE A 51 -14.67 2.69 6.40
CA ILE A 51 -14.88 2.88 7.84
C ILE A 51 -16.31 2.46 8.21
N THR A 52 -16.43 1.48 9.10
CA THR A 52 -17.71 0.94 9.58
C THR A 52 -18.12 1.48 10.94
N SER A 53 -17.17 1.90 11.77
CA SER A 53 -17.44 2.60 13.03
C SER A 53 -16.32 3.54 13.40
N ILE A 54 -16.65 4.64 14.07
CA ILE A 54 -15.68 5.57 14.66
C ILE A 54 -15.67 5.36 16.17
N LEU A 55 -14.47 5.25 16.74
CA LEU A 55 -14.22 5.08 18.16
C LEU A 55 -13.56 6.35 18.70
N ASN A 56 -13.41 6.45 20.03
CA ASN A 56 -12.71 7.58 20.62
C ASN A 56 -11.25 7.65 20.10
N GLU A 57 -10.52 6.54 20.09
CA GLU A 57 -9.09 6.50 19.72
C GLU A 57 -8.84 5.62 18.49
N GLY A 58 -9.72 5.69 17.48
CA GLY A 58 -9.60 4.82 16.30
C GLY A 58 -10.88 4.62 15.51
N PHE A 59 -10.88 3.59 14.68
CA PHE A 59 -12.03 3.20 13.87
C PHE A 59 -12.01 1.70 13.58
N THR A 60 -13.12 1.20 13.03
CA THR A 60 -13.19 -0.16 12.50
C THR A 60 -13.42 -0.13 10.99
N VAL A 61 -12.94 -1.18 10.32
CA VAL A 61 -13.19 -1.46 8.91
C VAL A 61 -13.58 -2.92 8.73
N GLU A 62 -14.26 -3.22 7.63
CA GLU A 62 -14.56 -4.58 7.21
C GLU A 62 -13.82 -4.92 5.91
N VAL A 63 -13.37 -6.17 5.84
CA VAL A 63 -12.57 -6.74 4.77
C VAL A 63 -13.38 -7.82 4.07
N MET A 64 -13.44 -7.73 2.74
CA MET A 64 -14.09 -8.71 1.88
C MET A 64 -13.17 -9.91 1.55
N PRO A 65 -13.75 -11.05 1.11
CA PRO A 65 -12.98 -12.25 0.77
C PRO A 65 -11.85 -12.03 -0.24
N GLU A 66 -12.13 -11.32 -1.33
CA GLU A 66 -11.16 -11.06 -2.39
C GLU A 66 -9.90 -10.34 -1.88
N THR A 67 -10.09 -9.35 -1.00
CA THR A 67 -9.02 -8.57 -0.38
C THR A 67 -8.10 -9.45 0.48
N THR A 68 -8.64 -10.51 1.09
CA THR A 68 -7.86 -11.43 1.92
C THR A 68 -6.87 -12.27 1.11
N HIS A 69 -7.19 -12.58 -0.16
CA HIS A 69 -6.37 -13.44 -1.01
C HIS A 69 -5.24 -12.72 -1.75
N ARG A 70 -5.39 -11.43 -2.06
CA ARG A 70 -4.44 -10.66 -2.89
C ARG A 70 -3.46 -9.79 -2.08
N THR A 71 -3.64 -9.70 -0.78
CA THR A 71 -2.92 -8.73 0.07
C THR A 71 -2.17 -9.40 1.21
N SER A 72 -1.35 -8.62 1.91
CA SER A 72 -0.69 -8.99 3.14
C SER A 72 -1.63 -9.13 4.35
N LEU A 73 -2.95 -8.95 4.20
CA LEU A 73 -3.95 -9.07 5.28
C LEU A 73 -3.89 -10.42 6.01
N ALA A 74 -3.56 -11.50 5.32
CA ALA A 74 -3.37 -12.81 5.93
C ALA A 74 -2.26 -12.82 7.00
N ASN A 75 -1.25 -11.97 6.83
CA ASN A 75 -0.11 -11.83 7.74
C ASN A 75 -0.36 -10.82 8.86
N MET A 76 -1.40 -10.00 8.76
CA MET A 76 -1.72 -8.99 9.77
C MET A 76 -2.15 -9.63 11.09
N LYS A 77 -1.69 -9.04 12.20
CA LYS A 77 -1.94 -9.49 13.56
C LYS A 77 -2.17 -8.30 14.48
N ASP A 78 -2.83 -8.56 15.60
CA ASP A 78 -2.96 -7.60 16.69
C ASP A 78 -1.58 -7.09 17.10
N GLY A 79 -1.48 -5.79 17.35
CA GLY A 79 -0.24 -5.08 17.70
C GLY A 79 0.62 -4.63 16.52
N MET A 80 0.30 -5.02 15.28
CA MET A 80 1.07 -4.57 14.11
C MET A 80 0.80 -3.09 13.79
N GLU A 81 1.84 -2.37 13.41
CA GLU A 81 1.76 -1.01 12.90
C GLU A 81 1.35 -1.03 11.41
N VAL A 82 0.53 -0.08 10.99
CA VAL A 82 0.05 0.06 9.60
C VAL A 82 0.15 1.51 9.12
N ASN A 83 0.41 1.69 7.84
CA ASN A 83 0.32 2.98 7.15
C ASN A 83 -1.15 3.33 6.91
N LEU A 84 -1.51 4.58 7.17
CA LEU A 84 -2.86 5.10 6.97
C LEU A 84 -2.86 6.34 6.06
N GLU A 85 -3.76 6.32 5.08
CA GLU A 85 -4.04 7.47 4.21
C GLU A 85 -5.56 7.61 4.01
N PRO A 86 -6.18 8.73 4.41
CA PRO A 86 -7.58 9.02 4.09
C PRO A 86 -7.77 9.24 2.59
N ALA A 87 -8.98 9.03 2.09
CA ALA A 87 -9.29 9.35 0.69
C ALA A 87 -9.00 10.82 0.36
N LEU A 88 -8.44 11.05 -0.83
CA LEU A 88 -8.08 12.37 -1.33
C LEU A 88 -9.32 13.26 -1.50
N LEU A 89 -9.29 14.47 -0.93
CA LEU A 89 -10.33 15.48 -1.19
C LEU A 89 -10.10 16.17 -2.54
N ALA A 90 -11.17 16.65 -3.17
CA ALA A 90 -11.09 17.38 -4.45
C ALA A 90 -10.24 18.66 -4.38
N THR A 91 -10.06 19.21 -3.18
CA THR A 91 -9.27 20.44 -2.92
C THR A 91 -7.83 20.17 -2.53
N ASP A 92 -7.45 18.90 -2.32
CA ASP A 92 -6.13 18.53 -1.85
C ASP A 92 -5.12 18.39 -2.99
N ARG A 93 -3.84 18.39 -2.61
CA ARG A 93 -2.72 18.18 -3.54
C ARG A 93 -2.52 16.70 -3.84
N LEU A 94 -2.20 16.40 -5.10
CA LEU A 94 -1.73 15.09 -5.55
C LEU A 94 -0.19 15.06 -5.54
N ASP A 95 0.41 14.99 -4.35
CA ASP A 95 1.88 15.09 -4.19
C ASP A 95 2.64 13.78 -4.54
N GLY A 96 1.94 12.64 -4.59
CA GLY A 96 2.47 11.36 -5.06
C GLY A 96 2.00 11.04 -6.49
N HIS A 97 1.27 9.94 -6.65
CA HIS A 97 0.65 9.56 -7.93
C HIS A 97 -0.78 9.04 -7.72
N PHE A 98 -1.45 8.59 -8.78
CA PHE A 98 -2.78 8.00 -8.66
C PHE A 98 -2.71 6.65 -7.97
N VAL A 99 -3.16 6.60 -6.71
CA VAL A 99 -3.29 5.37 -5.94
C VAL A 99 -4.78 5.08 -5.77
N LEU A 100 -5.22 3.90 -6.19
CA LEU A 100 -6.61 3.46 -6.07
C LEU A 100 -6.86 2.80 -4.72
N GLY A 101 -5.83 2.21 -4.13
CA GLY A 101 -5.91 1.33 -2.98
C GLY A 101 -6.38 -0.08 -3.38
N HIS A 102 -6.15 -0.46 -4.64
CA HIS A 102 -6.50 -1.74 -5.23
C HIS A 102 -5.21 -2.54 -5.43
N VAL A 103 -4.77 -3.19 -4.36
CA VAL A 103 -3.54 -3.99 -4.35
C VAL A 103 -3.61 -5.09 -5.40
N ASP A 104 -2.59 -5.12 -6.26
CA ASP A 104 -2.49 -6.09 -7.35
C ASP A 104 -1.95 -7.43 -6.87
N THR A 105 -0.86 -7.35 -6.11
CA THR A 105 -0.05 -8.47 -5.63
C THR A 105 0.70 -8.07 -4.37
N THR A 106 1.38 -9.04 -3.77
CA THR A 106 2.40 -8.79 -2.75
C THR A 106 3.81 -8.88 -3.33
N ALA A 107 4.77 -8.26 -2.65
CA ALA A 107 6.19 -8.46 -2.88
C ALA A 107 6.92 -8.78 -1.58
N LYS A 108 8.05 -9.48 -1.67
CA LYS A 108 8.88 -9.89 -0.53
C LYS A 108 10.15 -9.05 -0.51
N LEU A 109 10.47 -8.43 0.63
CA LEU A 109 11.74 -7.73 0.79
C LEU A 109 12.90 -8.75 0.80
N VAL A 110 13.80 -8.67 -0.18
CA VAL A 110 14.95 -9.57 -0.29
C VAL A 110 16.26 -8.94 0.15
N ASN A 111 16.38 -7.62 0.04
CA ASN A 111 17.58 -6.91 0.46
C ASN A 111 17.25 -5.51 1.00
N ARG A 112 18.04 -5.06 1.98
CA ARG A 112 17.99 -3.72 2.56
C ARG A 112 19.41 -3.22 2.74
N MET A 113 19.76 -2.13 2.06
CA MET A 113 21.11 -1.57 2.07
C MET A 113 21.10 -0.09 2.42
N LEU A 114 22.01 0.34 3.29
CA LEU A 114 22.28 1.76 3.50
C LEU A 114 23.09 2.28 2.32
N ASN A 115 22.60 3.34 1.68
CA ASN A 115 23.30 4.05 0.62
C ASN A 115 23.31 5.55 0.93
N GLU A 116 24.45 6.03 1.42
CA GLU A 116 24.63 7.38 1.95
C GLU A 116 23.59 7.72 3.04
N ASN A 117 22.67 8.65 2.76
CA ASN A 117 21.60 9.08 3.66
C ASN A 117 20.25 8.38 3.37
N SER A 118 20.22 7.43 2.44
CA SER A 118 19.02 6.72 2.02
C SER A 118 19.13 5.22 2.31
N ILE A 119 17.98 4.54 2.36
CA ILE A 119 17.94 3.09 2.40
C ILE A 119 17.36 2.60 1.08
N VAL A 120 18.12 1.74 0.39
CA VAL A 120 17.67 1.02 -0.78
C VAL A 120 17.02 -0.28 -0.33
N LEU A 121 15.77 -0.50 -0.75
CA LEU A 121 15.03 -1.72 -0.55
C LEU A 121 14.86 -2.44 -1.88
N THR A 122 15.24 -3.70 -1.94
CA THR A 122 15.05 -4.56 -3.11
C THR A 122 13.95 -5.57 -2.81
N PHE A 123 12.92 -5.59 -3.66
CA PHE A 123 11.77 -6.46 -3.50
C PHE A 123 11.70 -7.47 -4.63
N GLU A 124 11.32 -8.71 -4.30
CA GLU A 124 10.95 -9.75 -5.25
C GLU A 124 9.42 -9.76 -5.43
N ILE A 125 8.96 -9.64 -6.67
CA ILE A 125 7.55 -9.61 -7.04
C ILE A 125 7.19 -10.84 -7.89
N ASN A 126 5.91 -11.22 -7.87
CA ASN A 126 5.41 -12.24 -8.80
C ASN A 126 5.72 -11.81 -10.25
N PRO A 127 6.35 -12.68 -11.07
CA PRO A 127 6.72 -12.37 -12.45
C PRO A 127 5.56 -11.92 -13.33
N ASP A 128 4.31 -12.31 -13.04
CA ASP A 128 3.13 -11.85 -13.79
C ASP A 128 2.93 -10.31 -13.71
N TYR A 129 3.56 -9.66 -12.72
CA TYR A 129 3.41 -8.23 -12.46
C TYR A 129 4.65 -7.40 -12.81
N ILE A 130 5.77 -8.01 -13.23
CA ILE A 130 7.00 -7.25 -13.47
C ILE A 130 6.86 -6.25 -14.62
N ASP A 131 6.11 -6.60 -15.68
CA ASP A 131 5.92 -5.71 -16.84
C ASP A 131 5.23 -4.38 -16.49
N TYR A 132 4.53 -4.32 -15.36
CA TYR A 132 3.89 -3.09 -14.87
C TYR A 132 4.83 -2.24 -13.99
N VAL A 133 6.03 -2.72 -13.69
CA VAL A 133 7.04 -2.02 -12.88
C VAL A 133 8.12 -1.50 -13.82
N VAL A 134 8.20 -0.17 -13.98
CA VAL A 134 9.13 0.48 -14.90
C VAL A 134 10.16 1.31 -14.15
N GLU A 135 11.42 1.26 -14.57
CA GLU A 135 12.46 2.11 -14.00
C GLU A 135 12.08 3.59 -14.13
N LYS A 136 12.25 4.36 -13.05
CA LYS A 136 11.80 5.75 -12.88
C LYS A 136 10.29 5.95 -12.91
N GLY A 137 9.50 4.88 -12.99
CA GLY A 137 8.06 4.91 -12.80
C GLY A 137 7.64 5.00 -11.34
N SER A 138 6.35 5.25 -11.15
CA SER A 138 5.69 5.21 -9.85
C SER A 138 5.29 3.80 -9.46
N ILE A 139 5.40 3.49 -8.18
CA ILE A 139 4.90 2.25 -7.57
C ILE A 139 4.38 2.57 -6.16
N THR A 140 3.35 1.84 -5.72
CA THR A 140 2.84 1.94 -4.36
C THR A 140 3.22 0.69 -3.55
N ILE A 141 3.89 0.89 -2.42
CA ILE A 141 4.28 -0.20 -1.50
C ILE A 141 3.70 0.07 -0.11
N ASP A 142 2.83 -0.82 0.38
CA ASP A 142 2.06 -0.62 1.62
C ASP A 142 1.42 0.78 1.70
N GLY A 143 0.90 1.26 0.56
CA GLY A 143 0.28 2.58 0.44
C GLY A 143 1.26 3.74 0.30
N VAL A 144 2.58 3.50 0.26
CA VAL A 144 3.58 4.56 0.06
C VAL A 144 3.90 4.71 -1.41
N SER A 145 3.69 5.90 -1.97
CA SER A 145 4.10 6.27 -3.31
C SER A 145 5.62 6.42 -3.37
N LEU A 146 6.25 5.65 -4.26
CA LEU A 146 7.70 5.61 -4.43
C LEU A 146 8.08 5.65 -5.90
N THR A 147 9.34 6.00 -6.17
CA THR A 147 9.94 5.91 -7.49
C THR A 147 10.82 4.66 -7.56
N VAL A 148 10.63 3.87 -8.61
CA VAL A 148 11.44 2.69 -8.89
C VAL A 148 12.83 3.13 -9.34
N SER A 149 13.87 2.76 -8.60
CA SER A 149 15.26 3.14 -8.92
C SER A 149 15.91 2.21 -9.94
N ALA A 150 15.55 0.92 -9.92
CA ALA A 150 16.04 -0.12 -10.82
C ALA A 150 15.03 -1.28 -10.93
N VAL A 151 15.07 -2.01 -12.05
CA VAL A 151 14.30 -3.24 -12.28
C VAL A 151 15.21 -4.29 -12.92
N GLU A 152 15.26 -5.48 -12.35
CA GLU A 152 16.01 -6.62 -12.90
C GLU A 152 15.25 -7.94 -12.69
N LYS A 153 14.88 -8.62 -13.78
CA LYS A 153 14.18 -9.92 -13.77
C LYS A 153 12.85 -9.89 -13.01
N GLN A 154 12.84 -10.27 -11.73
CA GLN A 154 11.67 -10.29 -10.85
C GLN A 154 11.89 -9.38 -9.63
N LEU A 155 12.95 -8.57 -9.68
CA LEU A 155 13.37 -7.67 -8.64
C LEU A 155 13.14 -6.24 -9.07
N PHE A 156 12.72 -5.42 -8.13
CA PHE A 156 12.71 -3.98 -8.28
C PHE A 156 13.25 -3.30 -7.04
N GLU A 157 13.80 -2.12 -7.21
CA GLU A 157 14.42 -1.34 -6.14
C GLU A 157 13.69 -0.01 -5.96
N VAL A 158 13.65 0.43 -4.70
CA VAL A 158 13.20 1.78 -4.31
C VAL A 158 14.18 2.35 -3.29
N SER A 159 14.37 3.66 -3.34
CA SER A 159 15.24 4.39 -2.40
C SER A 159 14.39 5.26 -1.47
N LEU A 160 14.58 5.09 -0.16
CA LEU A 160 13.81 5.82 0.85
C LEU A 160 14.70 6.80 1.59
N ILE A 161 14.26 8.06 1.65
CA ILE A 161 14.89 9.10 2.44
C ILE A 161 14.54 8.97 3.94
N PRO A 162 15.31 9.60 4.85
CA PRO A 162 15.08 9.48 6.29
C PRO A 162 13.67 9.87 6.74
N HIS A 163 13.08 10.87 6.10
CA HIS A 163 11.70 11.30 6.40
C HIS A 163 10.70 10.18 6.15
N THR A 164 10.69 9.57 4.95
CA THR A 164 9.79 8.47 4.59
C THR A 164 9.99 7.26 5.50
N LEU A 165 11.24 6.93 5.85
CA LEU A 165 11.54 5.83 6.79
C LEU A 165 10.95 6.08 8.18
N GLN A 166 10.90 7.33 8.64
CA GLN A 166 10.39 7.70 9.94
C GLN A 166 8.85 7.69 10.00
N VAL A 167 8.21 8.24 8.96
CA VAL A 167 6.75 8.46 8.96
C VAL A 167 5.95 7.29 8.42
N THR A 168 6.60 6.24 7.90
CA THR A 168 5.95 5.02 7.37
C THR A 168 6.44 3.77 8.08
N THR A 169 5.73 2.66 7.89
CA THR A 169 6.13 1.33 8.39
C THR A 169 7.33 0.75 7.65
N LEU A 170 7.69 1.29 6.47
CA LEU A 170 8.75 0.75 5.62
C LEU A 170 10.13 0.79 6.30
N GLY A 171 10.36 1.73 7.23
CA GLY A 171 11.59 1.79 8.02
C GLY A 171 11.85 0.59 8.93
N ASN A 172 10.78 -0.14 9.27
CA ASN A 172 10.82 -1.30 10.17
C ASN A 172 10.97 -2.63 9.45
N LEU A 173 10.89 -2.64 8.11
CA LEU A 173 10.94 -3.87 7.33
C LEU A 173 12.29 -4.59 7.48
N LYS A 174 12.18 -5.93 7.47
CA LYS A 174 13.27 -6.90 7.54
C LYS A 174 13.19 -7.83 6.34
N ALA A 175 14.31 -8.49 6.03
CA ALA A 175 14.35 -9.49 4.98
C ALA A 175 13.27 -10.56 5.22
N ASN A 176 12.59 -10.93 4.13
CA ASN A 176 11.41 -11.80 4.06
C ASN A 176 10.07 -11.19 4.50
N ASP A 177 10.03 -9.94 4.96
CA ASP A 177 8.75 -9.27 5.17
C ASP A 177 8.00 -9.10 3.83
N VAL A 178 6.68 -9.23 3.89
CA VAL A 178 5.78 -9.17 2.74
C VAL A 178 4.99 -7.87 2.78
N VAL A 179 5.01 -7.15 1.68
CA VAL A 179 4.34 -5.85 1.50
C VAL A 179 3.27 -5.94 0.42
N ASN A 180 2.25 -5.10 0.51
CA ASN A 180 1.29 -4.87 -0.57
C ASN A 180 1.92 -4.05 -1.68
N VAL A 181 1.64 -4.42 -2.93
CA VAL A 181 2.06 -3.67 -4.11
C VAL A 181 0.85 -3.31 -4.96
N GLU A 182 0.73 -2.02 -5.27
CA GLU A 182 -0.13 -1.51 -6.33
C GLU A 182 0.77 -0.86 -7.38
N THR A 183 0.65 -1.35 -8.62
CA THR A 183 1.35 -0.83 -9.80
C THR A 183 0.58 0.34 -10.39
N ASP A 184 1.28 1.26 -11.07
CA ASP A 184 0.68 2.47 -11.61
C ASP A 184 -0.46 2.15 -12.59
N ILE A 185 -1.64 2.69 -12.31
CA ILE A 185 -2.84 2.53 -13.12
C ILE A 185 -2.64 3.00 -14.57
N LEU A 186 -1.79 4.02 -14.78
CA LEU A 186 -1.47 4.51 -16.13
C LEU A 186 -0.74 3.42 -16.94
N GLY A 187 0.24 2.76 -16.31
CA GLY A 187 0.96 1.63 -16.92
C GLY A 187 0.05 0.47 -17.26
N LYS A 188 -0.91 0.15 -16.37
CA LYS A 188 -1.91 -0.91 -16.62
C LYS A 188 -2.77 -0.63 -17.85
N TYR A 189 -3.28 0.59 -18.00
CA TYR A 189 -4.12 0.93 -19.16
C TYR A 189 -3.33 0.83 -20.47
N ILE A 190 -2.10 1.34 -20.51
CA ILE A 190 -1.22 1.28 -21.69
C ILE A 190 -0.94 -0.18 -22.08
N LEU A 191 -0.60 -1.03 -21.10
CA LEU A 191 -0.31 -2.44 -21.38
C LEU A 191 -1.56 -3.22 -21.80
N ASN A 192 -2.73 -2.92 -21.22
CA ASN A 192 -3.98 -3.54 -21.62
C ASN A 192 -4.37 -3.19 -23.06
N GLU A 193 -4.21 -1.93 -23.46
CA GLU A 193 -4.43 -1.49 -24.84
C GLU A 193 -3.51 -2.24 -25.81
N ASN A 194 -2.21 -2.30 -25.52
CA ASN A 194 -1.24 -3.00 -26.35
C ASN A 194 -1.52 -4.51 -26.49
N ARG A 195 -2.06 -5.15 -25.43
CA ARG A 195 -2.50 -6.55 -25.49
C ARG A 195 -3.74 -6.75 -26.36
N GLY A 196 -4.66 -5.79 -26.36
CA GLY A 196 -5.82 -5.78 -27.26
C GLY A 196 -5.41 -5.69 -28.74
N VAL A 197 -4.45 -4.81 -29.07
CA VAL A 197 -3.94 -4.63 -30.44
C VAL A 197 -3.23 -5.88 -30.97
N ASN A 198 -2.56 -6.64 -30.11
CA ASN A 198 -1.85 -7.86 -30.52
C ASN A 198 -2.75 -9.09 -30.67
N ASN A 199 -3.98 -9.07 -30.13
CA ASN A 199 -4.95 -10.16 -30.27
C ASN A 199 -5.82 -10.03 -31.53
N GLU A 200 -5.73 -8.91 -32.27
CA GLU A 200 -6.45 -8.66 -33.52
C GLU A 200 -5.59 -8.87 -34.79
N LYS A 201 -4.36 -9.37 -34.66
CA LYS A 201 -3.48 -9.76 -35.77
C LYS A 201 -3.23 -11.26 -35.81
#